data_AF-A0A9E2R2U3-F1
#
_entry.id   AF-A0A9E2R2U3-F1
#
_cell.length_a   1.000
_cell.length_b   1.000
_cell.length_c   1.000
_cell.angle_alpha   90.00
_cell.angle_beta   90.00
_cell.angle_gamma   90.00
#
_symmetry.space_group_name_H-M   'P 1'
#
loop_
_entity.id
_entity.type
_entity.pdbx_description
1 polymer ?
#
loop_
_entity_poly.entity_id
_entity_poly.type
_entity_poly.pdbx_seq_one_letter_code
_entity_poly.pdbx_strand_id
1 'polypeptide(L)'
;MIAISGEWVLPGWGGAALAYFLSHVWLLVVAFQIWMLVDAIRRGEWVWAVLIFLFSGLTALFYFFLVYRAAPRQALGFELPGAADRRRIKELQDQIHHLDKAYHHAQLADIYLHQSKLDLAETHYRAALEREPDDGDTRAHLGRCLLSRHKAAEARPLLAQVVADKPDHDYGYTMMALAEALGELGDAEGALAVWEHVVENHSYARARIKLAELLLARNQTERARRELEQVVADDAHAPAFHRRQERAWVRQAKQMLWRLNR
;
A
#
# COMPACT_ATOMS: atom_id res chain seq x y z
N MET A 1 67.08 14.58 63.69
CA MET A 1 67.42 13.32 62.99
C MET A 1 66.13 12.77 62.42
N ILE A 2 66.02 12.76 61.09
CA ILE A 2 64.76 12.66 60.33
C ILE A 2 64.37 11.20 60.13
N ALA A 3 63.08 10.93 60.26
CA ALA A 3 62.41 9.65 60.02
C ALA A 3 62.20 9.38 58.52
N ILE A 4 62.51 8.17 58.04
CA ILE A 4 61.93 7.61 56.80
C ILE A 4 61.90 6.08 56.89
N SER A 5 60.71 5.48 56.94
CA SER A 5 60.36 4.28 56.18
C SER A 5 58.84 4.18 56.12
N GLY A 6 58.27 4.75 55.06
CA GLY A 6 56.84 4.71 54.79
C GLY A 6 56.45 3.44 54.06
N GLU A 7 55.47 2.74 54.59
CA GLU A 7 54.61 1.83 53.84
C GLU A 7 53.28 2.55 53.60
N TRP A 8 53.06 3.00 52.37
CA TRP A 8 51.78 3.57 51.94
C TRP A 8 50.85 2.42 51.51
N VAL A 9 49.91 2.05 52.38
CA VAL A 9 48.74 1.23 52.00
C VAL A 9 47.49 2.10 52.15
N LEU A 10 46.98 2.61 51.02
CA LEU A 10 45.71 3.35 50.99
C LEU A 10 44.50 2.39 50.97
N PRO A 11 43.36 2.76 51.60
CA PRO A 11 42.22 1.86 51.81
C PRO A 11 41.28 1.77 50.60
N GLY A 12 40.91 0.55 50.23
CA GLY A 12 40.19 0.17 49.01
C GLY A 12 38.69 0.48 48.93
N TRP A 13 38.27 1.75 49.03
CA TRP A 13 36.88 2.16 48.82
C TRP A 13 36.56 2.62 47.39
N GLY A 14 37.56 2.89 46.55
CA GLY A 14 37.35 3.28 45.14
C GLY A 14 37.05 2.11 44.19
N GLY A 15 37.57 0.92 44.47
CA GLY A 15 37.51 -0.23 43.56
C GLY A 15 36.11 -0.81 43.38
N ALA A 16 35.32 -0.90 44.47
CA ALA A 16 33.98 -1.47 44.42
C ALA A 16 32.98 -0.57 43.67
N ALA A 17 33.02 0.74 43.91
CA ALA A 17 32.16 1.70 43.21
C ALA A 17 32.49 1.78 41.71
N LEU A 18 33.78 1.75 41.34
CA LEU A 18 34.20 1.63 39.95
C LEU A 18 33.74 0.30 39.33
N ALA A 19 33.87 -0.83 40.03
CA ALA A 19 33.43 -2.13 39.53
C ALA A 19 31.91 -2.19 39.27
N TYR A 20 31.10 -1.59 40.15
CA TYR A 20 29.66 -1.45 39.93
C TYR A 20 29.32 -0.54 38.76
N PHE A 21 30.02 0.59 38.62
CA PHE A 21 29.78 1.48 37.47
C PHE A 21 30.15 0.79 36.15
N LEU A 22 31.30 0.11 36.10
CA LEU A 22 31.73 -0.65 34.94
C LEU A 22 30.75 -1.79 34.59
N SER A 23 30.12 -2.45 35.57
CA SER A 23 29.17 -3.54 35.30
C SER A 23 27.89 -3.04 34.62
N HIS A 24 27.37 -1.88 35.02
CA HIS A 24 26.18 -1.28 34.38
C HIS A 24 26.48 -0.80 32.95
N VAL A 25 27.66 -0.22 32.72
CA VAL A 25 28.11 0.15 31.38
C VAL A 25 28.26 -1.10 30.50
N TRP A 26 28.79 -2.19 31.05
CA TRP A 26 28.94 -3.45 30.33
C TRP A 26 27.59 -4.05 29.91
N LEU A 27 26.58 -3.98 30.78
CA LEU A 27 25.21 -4.41 30.45
C LEU A 27 24.60 -3.58 29.32
N LEU A 28 24.80 -2.27 29.29
CA LEU A 28 24.33 -1.41 28.20
C LEU A 28 25.00 -1.75 26.86
N VAL A 29 26.31 -2.02 26.89
CA VAL A 29 27.07 -2.42 25.69
C VAL A 29 26.58 -3.77 25.16
N VAL A 30 26.32 -4.74 26.04
CA VAL A 30 25.78 -6.05 25.63
C VAL A 30 24.35 -5.93 25.11
N ALA A 31 23.50 -5.13 25.77
CA ALA A 31 22.14 -4.88 25.29
C ALA A 31 22.15 -4.24 23.89
N PHE A 32 23.04 -3.28 23.66
CA PHE A 32 23.24 -2.67 22.34
C PHE A 32 23.75 -3.68 21.29
N GLN A 33 24.71 -4.54 21.66
CA GLN A 33 25.23 -5.58 20.79
C GLN A 33 24.14 -6.58 20.37
N ILE A 34 23.32 -7.04 21.31
CA ILE A 34 22.20 -7.95 21.04
C ILE A 34 21.18 -7.28 20.10
N TRP A 35 20.86 -6.01 20.35
CA TRP A 35 19.93 -5.26 19.51
C TRP A 35 20.42 -5.16 18.05
N MET A 36 21.72 -4.90 17.85
CA MET A 36 22.33 -4.83 16.51
C MET A 36 22.47 -6.20 15.85
N LEU A 37 22.72 -7.26 16.61
CA LEU A 37 22.74 -8.62 16.09
C LEU A 37 21.36 -9.02 15.55
N VAL A 38 20.30 -8.71 16.29
CA VAL A 38 18.91 -8.97 15.87
C VAL A 38 18.55 -8.17 14.61
N ASP A 39 18.98 -6.90 14.53
CA ASP A 39 18.76 -6.06 13.35
C ASP A 39 19.47 -6.62 12.11
N ALA A 40 20.73 -7.06 12.25
CA ALA A 40 21.51 -7.64 11.16
C ALA A 40 20.88 -8.93 10.61
N ILE A 41 20.39 -9.83 11.48
CA ILE A 41 19.71 -11.06 11.08
C ILE A 41 18.40 -10.75 10.35
N ARG A 42 17.61 -9.78 10.83
CA ARG A 42 16.33 -9.39 10.19
C ARG A 42 16.51 -8.79 8.80
N ARG A 43 17.62 -8.10 8.55
CA ARG A 43 17.94 -7.52 7.24
C ARG A 43 18.52 -8.52 6.25
N GLY A 44 18.82 -9.74 6.67
CA GLY A 44 19.49 -10.73 5.82
C GLY A 44 20.97 -10.45 5.60
N GLU A 45 21.57 -9.53 6.38
CA GLU A 45 22.98 -9.16 6.32
C GLU A 45 23.80 -10.13 7.18
N TRP A 46 23.81 -11.41 6.77
CA TRP A 46 24.40 -12.51 7.55
C TRP A 46 25.89 -12.35 7.84
N VAL A 47 26.63 -11.71 6.94
CA VAL A 47 28.05 -11.40 7.14
C VAL A 47 28.23 -10.51 8.36
N TRP A 48 27.41 -9.48 8.50
CA TRP A 48 27.44 -8.58 9.67
C TRP A 48 26.97 -9.26 10.94
N ALA A 49 25.94 -10.11 10.86
CA ALA A 49 25.48 -10.88 12.01
C ALA A 49 26.59 -11.80 12.57
N VAL A 50 27.32 -12.50 11.69
CA VAL A 50 28.45 -13.35 12.09
C VAL A 50 29.59 -12.51 12.66
N LEU A 51 29.89 -11.35 12.07
CA LEU A 51 30.94 -10.44 12.57
C LEU A 51 30.60 -9.86 13.95
N ILE A 52 29.34 -9.47 14.20
CA ILE A 52 28.88 -8.96 15.51
C ILE A 52 28.87 -10.04 16.59
N PHE A 53 28.60 -11.29 16.18
CA PHE A 53 28.63 -12.43 17.10
C PHE A 53 30.07 -12.84 17.46
N LEU A 54 30.98 -12.87 16.48
CA LEU A 54 32.35 -13.37 16.65
C LEU A 54 33.30 -12.30 17.23
N PHE A 55 33.11 -11.05 16.84
CA PHE A 55 33.92 -9.93 17.30
C PHE A 55 33.04 -9.01 18.15
N SER A 56 33.48 -8.75 19.38
CA SER A 56 32.85 -7.92 20.43
C SER A 56 32.25 -6.58 19.94
N GLY A 57 31.54 -5.85 20.82
CA GLY A 57 30.71 -4.65 20.54
C GLY A 57 31.32 -3.51 19.69
N LEU A 58 32.62 -3.51 19.41
CA LEU A 58 33.24 -2.65 18.39
C LEU A 58 32.67 -2.88 16.99
N THR A 59 32.40 -4.12 16.60
CA THR A 59 31.77 -4.43 15.29
C THR A 59 30.31 -3.99 15.25
N ALA A 60 29.60 -4.02 16.37
CA ALA A 60 28.26 -3.46 16.49
C ALA A 60 28.25 -1.94 16.27
N LEU A 61 29.29 -1.23 16.74
CA LEU A 61 29.46 0.20 16.46
C LEU A 61 29.77 0.47 14.98
N PHE A 62 30.64 -0.32 14.35
CA PHE A 62 30.92 -0.20 12.92
C PHE A 62 29.67 -0.47 12.08
N TYR A 63 28.93 -1.54 12.41
CA TYR A 63 27.65 -1.84 11.81
C TYR A 63 26.67 -0.66 11.99
N PHE A 64 26.61 -0.08 13.20
CA PHE A 64 25.74 1.04 13.48
C PHE A 64 26.05 2.26 12.58
N PHE A 65 27.32 2.63 12.42
CA PHE A 65 27.68 3.80 11.63
C PHE A 65 27.68 3.57 10.12
N LEU A 66 28.15 2.41 9.66
CA LEU A 66 28.32 2.10 8.23
C LEU A 66 27.08 1.51 7.58
N VAL A 67 26.28 0.76 8.33
CA VAL A 67 25.13 0.03 7.78
C VAL A 67 23.83 0.59 8.35
N TYR A 68 23.68 0.66 9.67
CA TYR A 68 22.44 1.11 10.28
C TYR A 68 22.14 2.59 10.03
N ARG A 69 23.13 3.48 10.17
CA ARG A 69 22.99 4.93 9.99
C ARG A 69 23.04 5.36 8.53
N ALA A 70 23.88 4.70 7.72
CA ALA A 70 24.07 5.03 6.31
C ALA A 70 23.07 4.34 5.38
N ALA A 71 22.38 3.29 5.84
CA ALA A 71 21.24 2.75 5.11
C ALA A 71 20.20 3.87 4.93
N PRO A 72 19.65 4.08 3.71
CA PRO A 72 18.51 4.96 3.55
C PRO A 72 17.43 4.50 4.53
N ARG A 73 16.91 5.44 5.33
CA ARG A 73 15.89 5.15 6.36
C ARG A 73 14.59 4.53 5.79
N GLN A 74 14.50 4.42 4.46
CA GLN A 74 13.52 3.60 3.73
C GLN A 74 13.62 2.09 4.03
N ALA A 75 14.76 1.59 4.52
CA ALA A 75 14.98 0.15 4.79
C ALA A 75 14.57 -0.31 6.21
N LEU A 76 14.18 0.61 7.12
CA LEU A 76 13.60 0.26 8.43
C LEU A 76 12.07 0.22 8.29
N GLY A 77 11.60 -0.83 7.60
CA GLY A 77 10.20 -1.03 7.27
C GLY A 77 9.33 -1.44 8.47
N PHE A 78 9.06 -0.48 9.35
CA PHE A 78 7.76 -0.34 10.00
C PHE A 78 7.45 1.16 10.06
N GLU A 79 7.20 1.75 8.89
CA GLU A 79 6.40 2.97 8.88
C GLU A 79 5.03 2.59 9.43
N LEU A 80 4.63 3.22 10.53
CA LEU A 80 3.24 3.10 11.00
C LEU A 80 2.34 3.37 9.79
N PRO A 81 1.42 2.46 9.43
CA PRO A 81 0.51 2.70 8.32
C PRO A 81 -0.10 4.11 8.43
N GLY A 82 0.20 4.97 7.45
CA GLY A 82 -0.22 6.38 7.41
C GLY A 82 0.79 7.43 7.92
N ALA A 83 1.98 7.08 8.43
CA ALA A 83 3.00 8.07 8.82
C ALA A 83 3.67 8.74 7.61
N ALA A 84 3.95 7.98 6.55
CA ALA A 84 4.39 8.54 5.26
C ALA A 84 3.32 9.46 4.67
N ASP A 85 2.07 9.01 4.69
CA ASP A 85 0.95 9.80 4.18
C ASP A 85 0.79 11.12 4.93
N ARG A 86 0.94 11.16 6.26
CA ARG A 86 0.83 12.40 7.04
C ARG A 86 1.87 13.44 6.63
N ARG A 87 3.11 13.01 6.40
CA ARG A 87 4.17 13.93 5.93
C ARG A 87 3.88 14.40 4.52
N ARG A 88 3.48 13.49 3.63
CA ARG A 88 3.17 13.80 2.25
C ARG A 88 1.97 14.73 2.12
N ILE A 89 0.92 14.51 2.91
CA ILE A 89 -0.24 15.40 3.00
C ILE A 89 0.19 16.80 3.39
N LYS A 90 1.02 16.94 4.44
CA LYS A 90 1.50 18.25 4.87
C LYS A 90 2.32 18.94 3.77
N GLU A 91 3.24 18.23 3.14
CA GLU A 91 4.04 18.74 2.03
C GLU A 91 3.15 19.22 0.87
N LEU A 92 2.14 18.45 0.50
CA LEU A 92 1.19 18.81 -0.57
C LEU A 92 0.32 20.01 -0.18
N GLN A 93 -0.11 20.10 1.08
CA GLN A 93 -0.85 21.26 1.60
C GLN A 93 0.00 22.53 1.57
N ASP A 94 1.26 22.44 1.99
CA ASP A 94 2.21 23.55 1.92
C ASP A 94 2.45 23.95 0.44
N GLN A 95 2.60 22.97 -0.46
CA GLN A 95 2.72 23.22 -1.91
C GLN A 95 1.48 23.90 -2.48
N ILE A 96 0.26 23.45 -2.15
CA ILE A 96 -0.99 24.08 -2.61
C ILE A 96 -1.08 25.53 -2.14
N HIS A 97 -0.67 25.82 -0.90
CA HIS A 97 -0.65 27.18 -0.37
C HIS A 97 0.28 28.12 -1.16
N HIS A 98 1.36 27.59 -1.76
CA HIS A 98 2.33 28.39 -2.52
C HIS A 98 2.09 28.40 -4.04
N LEU A 99 1.70 27.24 -4.58
CA LEU A 99 1.66 26.90 -6.00
C LEU A 99 0.37 26.11 -6.21
N ASP A 100 -0.73 26.84 -6.31
CA ASP A 100 -2.09 26.31 -6.37
C ASP A 100 -2.40 25.56 -7.70
N LYS A 101 -1.73 24.42 -7.92
CA LYS A 101 -1.78 23.63 -9.16
C LYS A 101 -2.73 22.45 -9.06
N ALA A 102 -3.40 22.12 -10.16
CA ALA A 102 -4.30 20.97 -10.26
C ALA A 102 -3.65 19.65 -9.81
N TYR A 103 -2.42 19.41 -10.26
CA TYR A 103 -1.63 18.23 -9.91
C TYR A 103 -1.49 18.00 -8.39
N HIS A 104 -1.21 19.04 -7.61
CA HIS A 104 -1.05 18.89 -6.15
C HIS A 104 -2.38 18.54 -5.47
N HIS A 105 -3.48 19.13 -5.95
CA HIS A 105 -4.83 18.78 -5.51
C HIS A 105 -5.18 17.33 -5.85
N ALA A 106 -4.91 16.86 -7.07
CA ALA A 106 -5.16 15.49 -7.50
C ALA A 106 -4.37 14.47 -6.65
N GLN A 107 -3.07 14.71 -6.43
CA GLN A 107 -2.25 13.84 -5.58
C GLN A 107 -2.74 13.78 -4.14
N LEU A 108 -3.14 14.93 -3.59
CA LEU A 108 -3.67 14.99 -2.23
C LEU A 108 -5.01 14.24 -2.13
N ALA A 109 -5.85 14.36 -3.15
CA ALA A 109 -7.10 13.61 -3.26
C ALA A 109 -6.87 12.10 -3.35
N ASP A 110 -5.89 11.63 -4.12
CA ASP A 110 -5.52 10.21 -4.22
C ASP A 110 -5.13 9.64 -2.85
N ILE A 111 -4.31 10.38 -2.07
CA ILE A 111 -3.94 9.97 -0.71
C ILE A 111 -5.19 9.89 0.19
N TYR A 112 -6.10 10.86 0.10
CA TYR A 112 -7.34 10.82 0.87
C TYR A 112 -8.26 9.68 0.44
N LEU A 113 -8.32 9.35 -0.84
CA LEU A 113 -9.07 8.22 -1.37
C LEU A 113 -8.52 6.90 -0.80
N HIS A 114 -7.20 6.71 -0.81
CA HIS A 114 -6.56 5.54 -0.20
C HIS A 114 -6.80 5.44 1.32
N GLN A 115 -6.94 6.58 2.01
CA GLN A 115 -7.31 6.64 3.42
C GLN A 115 -8.81 6.50 3.69
N SER A 116 -9.63 6.27 2.66
CA SER A 116 -11.10 6.23 2.74
C SER A 116 -11.72 7.53 3.27
N LYS A 117 -11.01 8.66 3.19
CA LYS A 117 -11.51 10.01 3.53
C LYS A 117 -12.16 10.64 2.32
N LEU A 118 -13.29 10.06 1.92
CA LEU A 118 -13.93 10.33 0.63
C LEU A 118 -14.41 11.79 0.48
N ASP A 119 -14.81 12.45 1.57
CA ASP A 119 -15.20 13.87 1.54
C ASP A 119 -14.05 14.80 1.14
N LEU A 120 -12.87 14.56 1.73
CA LEU A 120 -11.67 15.33 1.43
C LEU A 120 -11.16 15.01 0.03
N ALA A 121 -11.19 13.74 -0.37
CA ALA A 121 -10.83 13.32 -1.71
C ALA A 121 -11.70 14.03 -2.76
N GLU A 122 -13.03 13.99 -2.61
CA GLU A 122 -13.94 14.68 -3.52
C GLU A 122 -13.64 16.19 -3.61
N THR A 123 -13.44 16.85 -2.47
CA THR A 123 -13.15 18.29 -2.42
C THR A 123 -11.88 18.64 -3.22
N HIS A 124 -10.81 17.87 -3.01
CA HIS A 124 -9.55 18.13 -3.70
C HIS A 124 -9.60 17.72 -5.18
N TYR A 125 -10.31 16.65 -5.56
CA TYR A 125 -10.51 16.32 -6.97
C TYR A 125 -11.32 17.39 -7.71
N ARG A 126 -12.38 17.94 -7.10
CA ARG A 126 -13.14 19.06 -7.68
C ARG A 126 -12.25 20.30 -7.86
N ALA A 127 -11.45 20.64 -6.85
CA ALA A 127 -10.49 21.73 -6.94
C ALA A 127 -9.43 21.52 -8.04
N ALA A 128 -8.98 20.28 -8.26
CA ALA A 128 -8.09 19.95 -9.36
C ALA A 128 -8.76 20.20 -10.73
N LEU A 129 -10.01 19.75 -10.92
CA LEU A 129 -10.77 19.96 -12.15
C LEU A 129 -11.18 21.42 -12.37
N GLU A 130 -11.34 22.23 -11.33
CA GLU A 130 -11.55 23.68 -11.47
C GLU A 130 -10.34 24.38 -12.12
N ARG A 131 -9.14 23.85 -11.88
CA ARG A 131 -7.87 24.41 -12.40
C ARG A 131 -7.53 23.83 -13.78
N GLU A 132 -7.74 22.53 -13.96
CA GLU A 132 -7.54 21.83 -15.22
C GLU A 132 -8.81 21.04 -15.60
N PRO A 133 -9.80 21.69 -16.25
CA PRO A 133 -11.08 21.06 -16.57
C PRO A 133 -10.98 19.90 -17.55
N ASP A 134 -9.94 19.88 -18.38
CA ASP A 134 -9.72 18.89 -19.45
C ASP A 134 -8.95 17.65 -18.99
N ASP A 135 -8.57 17.57 -17.70
CA ASP A 135 -7.85 16.41 -17.17
C ASP A 135 -8.78 15.20 -17.01
N GLY A 136 -8.70 14.29 -18.00
CA GLY A 136 -9.45 13.04 -18.02
C GLY A 136 -9.10 12.10 -16.86
N ASP A 137 -7.85 12.12 -16.40
CA ASP A 137 -7.38 11.22 -15.34
C ASP A 137 -8.01 11.64 -14.01
N THR A 138 -7.92 12.93 -13.65
CA THR A 138 -8.60 13.50 -12.47
C THR A 138 -10.12 13.33 -12.56
N ARG A 139 -10.72 13.47 -13.75
CA ARG A 139 -12.16 13.24 -13.95
C ARG A 139 -12.55 11.78 -13.66
N ALA A 140 -11.76 10.82 -14.12
CA ALA A 140 -11.97 9.39 -13.83
C ALA A 140 -11.80 9.09 -12.33
N HIS A 141 -10.78 9.67 -11.69
CA HIS A 141 -10.55 9.52 -10.25
C HIS A 141 -11.68 10.11 -9.41
N LEU A 142 -12.20 11.28 -9.76
CA LEU A 142 -13.38 11.86 -9.13
C LEU A 142 -14.60 10.93 -9.30
N GLY A 143 -14.83 10.39 -10.49
CA GLY A 143 -15.90 9.43 -10.74
C GLY A 143 -15.80 8.19 -9.85
N ARG A 144 -14.60 7.60 -9.70
CA ARG A 144 -14.35 6.47 -8.78
C ARG A 144 -14.53 6.85 -7.31
N CYS A 145 -14.12 8.05 -6.92
CA CYS A 145 -14.35 8.58 -5.58
C CYS A 145 -15.86 8.70 -5.28
N LEU A 146 -16.64 9.22 -6.23
CA LEU A 146 -18.09 9.35 -6.11
C LEU A 146 -18.78 7.99 -6.01
N LEU A 147 -18.32 6.96 -6.73
CA LEU A 147 -18.82 5.60 -6.57
C LEU A 147 -18.55 5.02 -5.19
N SER A 148 -17.34 5.26 -4.66
CA SER A 148 -17.01 4.86 -3.29
C SER A 148 -17.92 5.55 -2.24
N ARG A 149 -18.54 6.67 -2.62
CA ARG A 149 -19.54 7.41 -1.82
C ARG A 149 -20.99 7.04 -2.12
N HIS A 150 -21.27 6.06 -2.97
CA HIS A 150 -22.61 5.72 -3.46
C HIS A 150 -23.32 6.88 -4.20
N LYS A 151 -22.56 7.79 -4.81
CA LYS A 151 -23.05 8.89 -5.63
C LYS A 151 -22.98 8.55 -7.12
N ALA A 152 -23.50 7.38 -7.51
CA ALA A 152 -23.42 6.91 -8.89
C ALA A 152 -24.02 7.86 -9.94
N ALA A 153 -25.07 8.61 -9.56
CA ALA A 153 -25.71 9.59 -10.43
C ALA A 153 -24.76 10.73 -10.87
N GLU A 154 -23.90 11.19 -9.95
CA GLU A 154 -22.87 12.20 -10.23
C GLU A 154 -21.65 11.57 -10.94
N ALA A 155 -21.30 10.33 -10.61
CA ALA A 155 -20.16 9.63 -11.19
C ALA A 155 -20.36 9.28 -12.68
N ARG A 156 -21.57 8.82 -13.06
CA ARG A 156 -21.88 8.35 -14.42
C ARG A 156 -21.47 9.34 -15.52
N PRO A 157 -21.90 10.61 -15.53
CA PRO A 157 -21.56 11.53 -16.62
C PRO A 157 -20.04 11.80 -16.71
N LEU A 158 -19.34 11.86 -15.57
CA LEU A 158 -17.89 12.07 -15.53
C LEU A 158 -17.14 10.89 -16.16
N LEU A 159 -17.50 9.66 -15.77
CA LEU A 159 -16.88 8.44 -16.28
C LEU A 159 -17.23 8.21 -17.75
N ALA A 160 -18.48 8.44 -18.15
CA ALA A 160 -18.93 8.31 -19.53
C ALA A 160 -18.19 9.25 -20.47
N GLN A 161 -17.91 10.49 -20.04
CA GLN A 161 -17.13 11.44 -20.82
C GLN A 161 -15.69 10.93 -21.04
N VAL A 162 -15.01 10.46 -19.99
CA VAL A 162 -13.65 9.93 -20.13
C VAL A 162 -13.61 8.72 -21.07
N VAL A 163 -14.57 7.80 -20.95
CA VAL A 163 -14.66 6.62 -21.82
C VAL A 163 -14.98 7.01 -23.27
N ALA A 164 -15.79 8.04 -23.49
CA ALA A 164 -16.08 8.54 -24.84
C ALA A 164 -14.84 9.17 -25.50
N ASP A 165 -14.04 9.92 -24.72
CA ASP A 165 -12.83 10.56 -25.21
C ASP A 165 -11.69 9.55 -25.42
N LYS A 166 -11.55 8.60 -24.49
CA LYS A 166 -10.51 7.56 -24.47
C LYS A 166 -11.11 6.23 -24.00
N PRO A 167 -11.56 5.36 -24.92
CA PRO A 167 -12.17 4.09 -24.58
C PRO A 167 -11.27 3.15 -23.76
N ASP A 168 -9.96 3.16 -24.00
CA ASP A 168 -8.96 2.35 -23.27
C ASP A 168 -8.25 3.14 -22.15
N HIS A 169 -8.94 4.12 -21.55
CA HIS A 169 -8.38 4.92 -20.47
C HIS A 169 -8.13 4.07 -19.21
N ASP A 170 -6.94 4.22 -18.64
CA ASP A 170 -6.50 3.47 -17.46
C ASP A 170 -6.69 1.95 -17.66
N TYR A 171 -6.30 1.43 -18.84
CA TYR A 171 -6.43 0.01 -19.18
C TYR A 171 -7.85 -0.55 -18.93
N GLY A 172 -8.89 0.21 -19.26
CA GLY A 172 -10.28 -0.19 -19.07
C GLY A 172 -10.83 -0.06 -17.63
N TYR A 173 -10.03 0.33 -16.63
CA TYR A 173 -10.52 0.53 -15.26
C TYR A 173 -11.61 1.61 -15.17
N THR A 174 -11.55 2.62 -16.04
CA THR A 174 -12.57 3.67 -16.08
C THR A 174 -13.90 3.15 -16.65
N MET A 175 -13.84 2.24 -17.63
CA MET A 175 -15.02 1.54 -18.13
C MET A 175 -15.65 0.64 -17.07
N MET A 176 -14.82 -0.06 -16.28
CA MET A 176 -15.31 -0.86 -15.16
C MET A 176 -16.04 0.01 -14.14
N ALA A 177 -15.47 1.18 -13.79
CA ALA A 177 -16.13 2.14 -12.91
C ALA A 177 -17.46 2.63 -13.50
N LEU A 178 -17.52 2.93 -14.80
CA LEU A 178 -18.75 3.30 -15.47
C LEU A 178 -19.82 2.20 -15.38
N ALA A 179 -19.43 0.94 -15.60
CA ALA A 179 -20.34 -0.20 -15.51
C ALA A 179 -20.87 -0.40 -14.07
N GLU A 180 -20.03 -0.15 -13.05
CA GLU A 180 -20.46 -0.14 -11.64
C GLU A 180 -21.46 0.99 -11.37
N ALA A 181 -21.21 2.19 -11.90
CA ALA A 181 -22.13 3.32 -11.80
C ALA A 181 -23.51 3.01 -12.39
N LEU A 182 -23.54 2.38 -13.58
CA LEU A 182 -24.77 1.97 -14.24
C LEU A 182 -25.53 0.91 -13.43
N GLY A 183 -24.80 -0.06 -12.85
CA GLY A 183 -25.37 -1.07 -11.96
C GLY A 183 -26.02 -0.47 -10.70
N GLU A 184 -25.35 0.48 -10.03
CA GLU A 184 -25.91 1.17 -8.84
C GLU A 184 -27.14 2.01 -9.18
N LEU A 185 -27.23 2.53 -10.40
CA LEU A 185 -28.39 3.28 -10.90
C LEU A 185 -29.55 2.39 -11.36
N GLY A 186 -29.38 1.06 -11.34
CA GLY A 186 -30.37 0.09 -11.81
C GLY A 186 -30.41 -0.07 -13.33
N ASP A 187 -29.49 0.54 -14.07
CA ASP A 187 -29.33 0.34 -15.51
C ASP A 187 -28.51 -0.93 -15.78
N ALA A 188 -29.15 -2.07 -15.53
CA ALA A 188 -28.54 -3.38 -15.74
C ALA A 188 -28.23 -3.67 -17.21
N GLU A 189 -28.92 -3.02 -18.15
CA GLU A 189 -28.68 -3.14 -19.60
C GLU A 189 -27.42 -2.42 -20.02
N GLY A 190 -27.29 -1.14 -19.66
CA GLY A 190 -26.07 -0.38 -19.90
C GLY A 190 -24.86 -1.04 -19.20
N ALA A 191 -25.01 -1.46 -17.94
CA ALA A 191 -23.94 -2.12 -17.22
C ALA A 191 -23.46 -3.41 -17.92
N LEU A 192 -24.39 -4.26 -18.37
CA LEU A 192 -24.05 -5.50 -19.05
C LEU A 192 -23.27 -5.25 -20.34
N ALA A 193 -23.71 -4.30 -21.17
CA ALA A 193 -23.02 -3.96 -22.41
C ALA A 193 -21.58 -3.47 -22.17
N VAL A 194 -21.38 -2.63 -21.15
CA VAL A 194 -20.03 -2.14 -20.80
C VAL A 194 -19.17 -3.29 -20.24
N TRP A 195 -19.71 -4.17 -19.40
CA TRP A 195 -18.97 -5.32 -18.89
C TRP A 195 -18.58 -6.31 -19.98
N GLU A 196 -19.46 -6.58 -20.94
CA GLU A 196 -19.13 -7.41 -22.13
C GLU A 196 -17.95 -6.80 -22.89
N HIS A 197 -17.99 -5.49 -23.16
CA HIS A 197 -16.88 -4.80 -23.84
C HIS A 197 -15.56 -4.86 -23.08
N VAL A 198 -15.59 -4.75 -21.74
CA VAL A 198 -14.38 -4.87 -20.91
C VAL A 198 -13.81 -6.28 -21.00
N VAL A 199 -14.64 -7.32 -20.96
CA VAL A 199 -14.21 -8.73 -20.98
C VAL A 199 -13.70 -9.15 -22.37
N GLU A 200 -14.22 -8.55 -23.45
CA GLU A 200 -13.73 -8.79 -24.81
C GLU A 200 -12.31 -8.26 -25.03
N ASN A 201 -11.97 -7.11 -24.42
CA ASN A 201 -10.68 -6.45 -24.62
C ASN A 201 -9.66 -6.78 -23.52
N HIS A 202 -10.12 -7.11 -22.31
CA HIS A 202 -9.25 -7.31 -21.15
C HIS A 202 -9.62 -8.57 -20.38
N SER A 203 -8.58 -9.32 -19.99
CA SER A 203 -8.73 -10.52 -19.17
C SER A 203 -8.77 -10.19 -17.67
N TYR A 204 -9.82 -9.52 -17.22
CA TYR A 204 -10.00 -9.18 -15.79
C TYR A 204 -10.96 -10.13 -15.07
N ALA A 205 -10.47 -10.83 -14.04
CA ALA A 205 -11.32 -11.72 -13.24
C ALA A 205 -12.50 -10.99 -12.59
N ARG A 206 -12.28 -9.76 -12.10
CA ARG A 206 -13.33 -8.90 -11.54
C ARG A 206 -14.44 -8.61 -12.55
N ALA A 207 -14.09 -8.25 -13.79
CA ALA A 207 -15.06 -7.91 -14.83
C ALA A 207 -15.92 -9.12 -15.21
N ARG A 208 -15.29 -10.30 -15.41
CA ARG A 208 -16.00 -11.54 -15.72
C ARG A 208 -16.97 -11.97 -14.61
N ILE A 209 -16.58 -11.81 -13.34
CA ILE A 209 -17.47 -12.09 -12.21
C ILE A 209 -18.66 -11.13 -12.17
N LYS A 210 -18.44 -9.83 -12.36
CA LYS A 210 -19.53 -8.84 -12.42
C LYS A 210 -20.47 -9.08 -13.58
N LEU A 211 -19.94 -9.44 -14.75
CA LEU A 211 -20.73 -9.88 -15.89
C LEU A 211 -21.57 -11.13 -15.55
N ALA A 212 -20.95 -12.16 -14.94
CA ALA A 212 -21.66 -13.36 -14.52
C ALA A 212 -22.76 -13.09 -13.50
N GLU A 213 -22.56 -12.19 -12.54
CA GLU A 213 -23.60 -11.74 -11.59
C GLU A 213 -24.82 -11.16 -12.32
N LEU A 214 -24.59 -10.29 -13.32
CA LEU A 214 -25.66 -9.70 -14.13
C LEU A 214 -26.35 -10.73 -15.02
N LEU A 215 -25.59 -11.65 -15.62
CA LEU A 215 -26.13 -12.73 -16.46
C LEU A 215 -27.03 -13.68 -15.63
N LEU A 216 -26.63 -14.00 -14.40
CA LEU A 216 -27.44 -14.80 -13.48
C LEU A 216 -28.74 -14.09 -13.10
N ALA A 217 -28.70 -12.78 -12.86
CA ALA A 217 -29.91 -11.99 -12.59
C ALA A 217 -30.91 -12.02 -13.76
N ARG A 218 -30.43 -12.27 -14.99
CA ARG A 218 -31.24 -12.42 -16.20
C ARG A 218 -31.58 -13.86 -16.58
N ASN A 219 -31.36 -14.82 -15.68
CA ASN A 219 -31.54 -16.25 -15.94
C ASN A 219 -30.68 -16.82 -17.09
N GLN A 220 -29.59 -16.16 -17.47
CA GLN A 220 -28.65 -16.63 -18.48
C GLN A 220 -27.54 -17.49 -17.85
N THR A 221 -27.96 -18.53 -17.13
CA THR A 221 -27.12 -19.38 -16.27
C THR A 221 -25.96 -20.02 -17.03
N GLU A 222 -26.19 -20.52 -18.24
CA GLU A 222 -25.15 -21.18 -19.03
C GLU A 222 -24.07 -20.21 -19.52
N ARG A 223 -24.44 -18.98 -19.89
CA ARG A 223 -23.46 -17.93 -20.25
C ARG A 223 -22.65 -17.54 -19.02
N ALA A 224 -23.32 -17.31 -17.88
CA ALA A 224 -22.66 -16.99 -16.63
C ALA A 224 -21.68 -18.09 -16.18
N ARG A 225 -22.06 -19.37 -16.32
CA ARG A 225 -21.18 -20.51 -16.00
C ARG A 225 -19.90 -20.47 -16.83
N ARG A 226 -20.02 -20.26 -18.16
CA ARG A 226 -18.84 -20.17 -19.05
C ARG A 226 -17.87 -19.07 -18.63
N GLU A 227 -18.39 -17.88 -18.29
CA GLU A 227 -17.55 -16.77 -17.82
C GLU A 227 -16.81 -17.12 -16.52
N LEU A 228 -17.50 -17.75 -15.57
CA LEU A 228 -16.90 -18.16 -14.30
C LEU A 228 -15.87 -19.29 -14.48
N GLU A 229 -16.11 -20.22 -15.40
CA GLU A 229 -15.16 -21.29 -15.76
C GLU A 229 -13.88 -20.70 -16.38
N GLN A 230 -14.01 -19.69 -17.25
CA GLN A 230 -12.85 -18.99 -17.82
C GLN A 230 -12.00 -18.33 -16.73
N VAL A 231 -12.60 -17.66 -15.74
CA VAL A 231 -11.85 -17.09 -14.60
C VAL A 231 -11.02 -18.15 -13.87
N VAL A 232 -11.57 -19.35 -13.67
CA VAL A 232 -10.85 -20.44 -12.99
C VAL A 232 -9.77 -21.05 -13.88
N ALA A 233 -10.01 -21.15 -15.18
CA ALA A 233 -9.04 -21.64 -16.15
C ALA A 233 -7.85 -20.69 -16.30
N ASP A 234 -8.09 -19.38 -16.36
CA ASP A 234 -7.06 -18.36 -16.47
C ASP A 234 -6.15 -18.35 -15.23
N ASP A 235 -6.73 -18.48 -14.02
CA ASP A 235 -5.97 -18.57 -12.75
C ASP A 235 -5.04 -19.79 -12.72
N ALA A 236 -5.43 -20.91 -13.32
CA ALA A 236 -4.60 -22.12 -13.34
C ALA A 236 -3.27 -21.91 -14.11
N HIS A 237 -3.28 -21.03 -15.12
CA HIS A 237 -2.13 -20.74 -15.97
C HIS A 237 -1.41 -19.43 -15.57
N ALA A 238 -1.95 -18.68 -14.60
CA ALA A 238 -1.42 -17.38 -14.21
C ALA A 238 -0.16 -17.46 -13.32
N PRO A 239 0.80 -16.52 -13.47
CA PRO A 239 1.97 -16.42 -12.59
C PRO A 239 1.60 -16.25 -11.11
N ALA A 240 2.48 -16.66 -10.19
CA ALA A 240 2.20 -16.64 -8.75
C ALA A 240 1.84 -15.26 -8.17
N PHE A 241 2.36 -14.17 -8.76
CA PHE A 241 1.99 -12.81 -8.35
C PHE A 241 0.52 -12.48 -8.68
N HIS A 242 0.08 -12.77 -9.91
CA HIS A 242 -1.30 -12.53 -10.36
C HIS A 242 -2.32 -13.33 -9.54
N ARG A 243 -2.03 -14.61 -9.29
CA ARG A 243 -2.88 -15.48 -8.46
C ARG A 243 -3.08 -14.95 -7.03
N ARG A 244 -2.08 -14.27 -6.45
CA ARG A 244 -2.23 -13.67 -5.11
C ARG A 244 -3.17 -12.48 -5.12
N GLN A 245 -3.09 -11.63 -6.15
CA GLN A 245 -3.94 -10.46 -6.31
C GLN A 245 -5.40 -10.86 -6.58
N GLU A 246 -5.62 -11.87 -7.42
CA GLU A 246 -6.97 -12.30 -7.84
C GLU A 246 -7.58 -13.40 -6.97
N ARG A 247 -6.88 -13.88 -5.94
CA ARG A 247 -7.33 -14.98 -5.08
C ARG A 247 -8.73 -14.79 -4.52
N ALA A 248 -9.12 -13.56 -4.20
CA ALA A 248 -10.46 -13.26 -3.70
C ALA A 248 -11.53 -13.53 -4.78
N TRP A 249 -11.30 -13.03 -5.99
CA TRP A 249 -12.17 -13.18 -7.14
C TRP A 249 -12.29 -14.64 -7.58
N VAL A 250 -11.18 -15.36 -7.70
CA VAL A 250 -11.19 -16.78 -8.09
C VAL A 250 -11.93 -17.64 -7.07
N ARG A 251 -11.81 -17.34 -5.77
CA ARG A 251 -12.61 -18.02 -4.73
C ARG A 251 -14.10 -17.76 -4.89
N GLN A 252 -14.48 -16.51 -5.19
CA GLN A 252 -15.86 -16.14 -5.46
C GLN A 252 -16.40 -16.89 -6.69
N ALA A 253 -15.64 -16.94 -7.79
CA ALA A 253 -16.03 -17.65 -9.00
C ALA A 253 -16.27 -19.15 -8.74
N LYS A 254 -15.36 -19.82 -8.02
CA LYS A 254 -15.53 -21.22 -7.62
C LYS A 254 -16.76 -21.45 -6.76
N GLN A 255 -17.05 -20.53 -5.83
CA GLN A 255 -18.24 -20.61 -4.99
C GLN A 255 -19.54 -20.47 -5.81
N MET A 256 -19.56 -19.56 -6.78
CA MET A 256 -20.70 -19.38 -7.69
C MET A 256 -20.91 -20.65 -8.53
N LEU A 257 -19.85 -21.20 -9.14
CA LEU A 257 -19.93 -22.45 -9.91
C LEU A 257 -20.48 -23.61 -9.08
N TRP A 258 -20.01 -23.77 -7.85
CA TRP A 258 -20.51 -24.80 -6.95
C TRP A 258 -22.02 -24.67 -6.69
N ARG A 259 -22.53 -23.45 -6.51
CA ARG A 259 -23.97 -23.19 -6.33
C ARG A 259 -24.79 -23.49 -7.59
N LEU A 260 -24.23 -23.28 -8.77
CA LEU A 260 -24.90 -23.53 -10.05
C LEU A 260 -24.95 -25.01 -10.44
N ASN A 261 -24.09 -25.83 -9.86
CA ASN A 261 -24.00 -27.28 -10.14
C ASN A 261 -24.78 -28.14 -9.13
N ARG A 262 -25.41 -27.51 -8.13
CA ARG A 262 -26.22 -28.17 -7.11
C ARG A 262 -27.70 -28.12 -7.49
#